data_AF-A0A3B0Y908-F1
#
_entry.id   AF-A0A3B0Y908-F1
#
_cell.length_a   1.000
_cell.length_b   1.000
_cell.length_c   1.000
_cell.angle_alpha   90.00
_cell.angle_beta   90.00
_cell.angle_gamma   90.00
#
_symmetry.space_group_name_H-M   'P 1'
#
loop_
_entity.id
_entity.type
_entity.pdbx_description
1 polymer ?
#
loop_
_entity_poly.entity_id
_entity_poly.type
_entity_poly.pdbx_seq_one_letter_code
_entity_poly.pdbx_strand_id
1 'polypeptide(L)'
;MSMQAGQGVENTRYGLRYVDDKMSRSRYLIIWHFAILPALYRASRRGMLTMKRDPIYYQNCKDVLSRSSLFAGLPETLLDSMLSLFRRDTWRRGVNLAPVIFQERFYLLIEGRLEVTRINPQTGRSITLSILGPGDGIDMVTLLNTQPHEVVPVALDDVSLISVPIDAARDWIGRHPEFNRNFLPYLGEQMRRMEDLATDLALHDTMTRLARLILRHVAPQHPQSVDGKFHLRLIHDLHDEALARMVGSVRQVVNRHLQHWRKQGVLHRHKFHTEVAELESLKEYAGEASLPRLQKKRLSSMNGTR
;
A
#
# COMPACT_ATOMS: atom_id res chain seq x y z
N MET A 1 47.52 -23.83 62.27
CA MET A 1 47.21 -25.26 62.09
C MET A 1 45.72 -25.38 61.89
N SER A 2 45.14 -25.83 60.78
CA SER A 2 45.58 -26.22 59.45
C SER A 2 44.31 -26.18 58.58
N MET A 3 44.42 -25.59 57.37
CA MET A 3 43.86 -26.03 56.06
C MET A 3 42.49 -26.75 56.02
N GLN A 4 41.54 -26.49 55.10
CA GLN A 4 41.57 -25.85 53.78
C GLN A 4 40.12 -25.55 53.31
N ALA A 5 39.96 -24.43 52.59
CA ALA A 5 39.27 -24.21 51.30
C ALA A 5 38.19 -25.22 50.84
N GLY A 6 37.03 -24.86 50.29
CA GLY A 6 36.49 -23.59 49.83
C GLY A 6 35.37 -23.91 48.81
N GLN A 7 34.31 -23.11 48.78
CA GLN A 7 33.53 -22.75 47.60
C GLN A 7 32.39 -21.83 48.04
N GLY A 8 32.54 -20.54 47.75
CA GLY A 8 31.46 -19.58 47.78
C GLY A 8 30.85 -19.47 46.39
N VAL A 9 29.52 -19.46 46.34
CA VAL A 9 28.74 -18.57 45.46
C VAL A 9 27.52 -18.16 46.27
N GLU A 10 27.53 -16.91 46.73
CA GLU A 10 26.40 -16.27 47.39
C GLU A 10 25.22 -16.13 46.42
N ASN A 11 24.05 -16.58 46.87
CA ASN A 11 22.79 -16.32 46.21
C ASN A 11 21.96 -15.43 47.16
N THR A 12 21.93 -14.13 46.89
CA THR A 12 21.17 -13.20 47.72
C THR A 12 20.46 -12.13 46.92
N ARG A 13 19.14 -12.10 47.17
CA ARG A 13 18.20 -10.98 47.06
C ARG A 13 17.78 -10.60 45.64
N TYR A 14 16.47 -10.60 45.38
CA TYR A 14 15.66 -9.41 45.55
C TYR A 14 14.18 -9.79 45.74
N GLY A 15 13.64 -9.40 46.89
CA GLY A 15 12.21 -9.46 47.18
C GLY A 15 11.46 -8.45 46.33
N LEU A 16 10.32 -8.88 45.79
CA LEU A 16 9.37 -8.04 45.07
C LEU A 16 8.74 -7.04 46.05
N ARG A 17 9.24 -5.80 46.04
CA ARG A 17 8.48 -4.64 46.52
C ARG A 17 7.48 -4.27 45.43
N TYR A 18 6.20 -4.42 45.75
CA TYR A 18 5.12 -3.74 45.05
C TYR A 18 5.34 -2.23 45.17
N VAL A 19 5.65 -1.58 44.05
CA VAL A 19 5.47 -0.14 43.88
C VAL A 19 4.27 0.02 42.98
N ASP A 20 3.22 0.55 43.57
CA ASP A 20 1.99 0.99 42.94
C ASP A 20 2.34 2.11 41.95
N ASP A 21 2.24 1.83 40.64
CA ASP A 21 2.30 2.89 39.64
C ASP A 21 1.20 2.71 38.59
N LYS A 22 0.34 3.72 38.54
CA LYS A 22 -0.84 3.83 37.67
C LYS A 22 -0.42 4.08 36.22
N MET A 23 0.26 3.12 35.59
CA MET A 23 0.67 3.22 34.18
C MET A 23 0.59 1.89 33.41
N SER A 24 -0.36 1.01 33.79
CA SER A 24 -0.55 -0.31 33.18
C SER A 24 -1.98 -0.54 32.63
N ARG A 25 -2.54 0.44 31.91
CA ARG A 25 -3.80 0.25 31.16
C ARG A 25 -3.72 0.51 29.65
N SER A 26 -2.69 1.20 29.15
CA SER A 26 -2.53 1.44 27.70
C SER A 26 -1.82 0.32 26.93
N ARG A 27 -1.10 -0.60 27.60
CA ARG A 27 -0.35 -1.66 26.92
C ARG A 27 -1.20 -2.86 26.49
N TYR A 28 -2.36 -3.07 27.12
CA TYR A 28 -3.24 -4.20 26.79
C TYR A 28 -4.22 -3.89 25.67
N LEU A 29 -4.55 -2.63 25.39
CA LEU A 29 -5.60 -2.31 24.40
C LEU A 29 -5.16 -2.55 22.94
N ILE A 30 -3.87 -2.42 22.63
CA ILE A 30 -3.35 -2.58 21.25
C ILE A 30 -3.05 -4.05 20.93
N ILE A 31 -2.65 -4.85 21.92
CA ILE A 31 -2.44 -6.30 21.75
C ILE A 31 -3.79 -7.04 21.66
N TRP A 32 -4.82 -6.56 22.39
CA TRP A 32 -6.16 -7.14 22.31
C TRP A 32 -6.86 -6.95 20.97
N HIS A 33 -6.49 -5.94 20.16
CA HIS A 33 -7.04 -5.78 18.81
C HIS A 33 -6.49 -6.81 17.80
N PHE A 34 -5.35 -7.45 18.09
CA PHE A 34 -4.75 -8.48 17.24
C PHE A 34 -5.08 -9.92 17.69
N ALA A 35 -5.57 -10.12 18.92
CA ALA A 35 -5.81 -11.45 19.48
C ALA A 35 -7.23 -12.02 19.24
N ILE A 36 -8.22 -11.21 18.82
CA ILE A 36 -9.61 -11.67 18.58
C ILE A 36 -9.90 -11.96 17.08
N LEU A 37 -8.99 -11.62 16.17
CA LEU A 37 -9.19 -11.78 14.73
C LEU A 37 -9.17 -13.23 14.17
N PRO A 38 -8.68 -14.30 14.84
CA PRO A 38 -8.83 -15.66 14.29
C PRO A 38 -10.29 -16.13 14.23
N ALA A 39 -11.18 -15.55 15.05
CA ALA A 39 -12.59 -15.92 15.13
C ALA A 39 -13.44 -15.16 14.09
N LEU A 40 -13.14 -13.88 13.83
CA LEU A 40 -13.80 -13.10 12.77
C LEU A 40 -13.29 -13.46 11.37
N TYR A 41 -12.02 -13.86 11.22
CA TYR A 41 -11.49 -14.42 9.96
C TYR A 41 -12.20 -15.73 9.57
N ARG A 42 -12.62 -16.53 10.57
CA ARG A 42 -13.42 -17.75 10.34
C ARG A 42 -14.86 -17.47 9.89
N ALA A 43 -15.38 -16.27 10.13
CA ALA A 43 -16.78 -15.91 9.85
C ALA A 43 -17.03 -15.41 8.41
N SER A 44 -15.99 -15.17 7.61
CA SER A 44 -16.10 -14.74 6.20
C SER A 44 -16.05 -15.92 5.20
N ARG A 45 -16.50 -17.12 5.57
CA ARG A 45 -16.61 -18.29 4.67
C ARG A 45 -17.96 -18.35 3.95
N ARG A 46 -18.38 -17.29 3.26
CA ARG A 46 -19.46 -17.39 2.26
C ARG A 46 -18.86 -17.43 0.86
N GLY A 47 -18.95 -18.61 0.22
CA GLY A 47 -18.75 -18.78 -1.23
C GLY A 47 -17.34 -19.19 -1.66
N MET A 48 -16.89 -20.38 -1.25
CA MET A 48 -15.62 -20.95 -1.74
C MET A 48 -15.83 -21.54 -3.15
N LEU A 49 -15.60 -20.74 -4.19
CA LEU A 49 -15.78 -21.13 -5.59
C LEU A 49 -14.45 -21.02 -6.35
N THR A 50 -14.06 -22.10 -7.02
CA THR A 50 -12.97 -22.10 -8.01
C THR A 50 -13.39 -21.30 -9.25
N MET A 51 -12.47 -20.51 -9.80
CA MET A 51 -12.70 -19.49 -10.84
C MET A 51 -13.46 -19.97 -12.10
N LYS A 52 -13.34 -21.27 -12.47
CA LYS A 52 -13.95 -21.83 -13.69
C LYS A 52 -15.49 -21.81 -13.75
N ARG A 53 -16.19 -21.33 -12.72
CA ARG A 53 -17.67 -21.39 -12.63
C ARG A 53 -18.40 -20.10 -13.03
N ASP A 54 -17.70 -18.97 -13.14
CA ASP A 54 -18.27 -17.68 -13.56
C ASP A 54 -17.50 -17.14 -14.78
N PRO A 55 -18.01 -17.36 -16.00
CA PRO A 55 -17.32 -16.95 -17.23
C PRO A 55 -17.07 -15.44 -17.33
N ILE A 56 -17.98 -14.61 -16.80
CA ILE A 56 -17.87 -13.15 -16.88
C ILE A 56 -16.75 -12.67 -15.95
N TYR A 57 -16.76 -13.15 -14.70
CA TYR A 57 -15.71 -12.79 -13.74
C TYR A 57 -14.35 -13.31 -14.18
N TYR A 58 -14.29 -14.53 -14.72
CA TYR A 58 -13.06 -15.10 -15.28
C TYR A 58 -12.47 -14.21 -16.38
N GLN A 59 -13.30 -13.77 -17.34
CA GLN A 59 -12.86 -12.90 -18.42
C GLN A 59 -12.38 -11.54 -17.90
N ASN A 60 -13.09 -10.95 -16.93
CA ASN A 60 -12.66 -9.71 -16.29
C ASN A 60 -11.27 -9.85 -15.63
N CYS A 61 -11.04 -10.93 -14.88
CA CYS A 61 -9.72 -11.19 -14.30
C CYS A 61 -8.65 -11.34 -15.36
N LYS A 62 -8.93 -12.07 -16.45
CA LYS A 62 -8.00 -12.26 -17.56
C LYS A 62 -7.65 -10.93 -18.23
N ASP A 63 -8.65 -10.08 -18.48
CA ASP A 63 -8.45 -8.76 -19.07
C ASP A 63 -7.61 -7.85 -18.16
N VAL A 64 -7.87 -7.84 -16.85
CA VAL A 64 -7.08 -7.06 -15.88
C VAL A 64 -5.64 -7.56 -15.82
N LEU A 65 -5.42 -8.87 -15.68
CA LEU A 65 -4.07 -9.43 -15.58
C LEU A 65 -3.28 -9.23 -16.88
N SER A 66 -3.88 -9.45 -18.05
CA SER A 66 -3.19 -9.28 -19.34
C SER A 66 -2.64 -7.86 -19.56
N ARG A 67 -3.22 -6.86 -18.88
CA ARG A 67 -2.78 -5.46 -18.91
C ARG A 67 -1.85 -5.08 -17.77
N SER A 68 -1.67 -5.95 -16.77
CA SER A 68 -0.83 -5.66 -15.62
C SER A 68 0.64 -5.95 -15.91
N SER A 69 1.52 -5.20 -15.26
CA SER A 69 2.97 -5.33 -15.47
C SER A 69 3.52 -6.72 -15.16
N LEU A 70 2.86 -7.49 -14.29
CA LEU A 70 3.29 -8.84 -13.91
C LEU A 70 2.92 -9.91 -14.95
N PHE A 71 1.79 -9.78 -15.63
CA PHE A 71 1.24 -10.80 -16.53
C PHE A 71 1.16 -10.35 -18.00
N ALA A 72 1.60 -9.11 -18.31
CA ALA A 72 1.60 -8.58 -19.66
C ALA A 72 2.42 -9.45 -20.63
N GLY A 73 1.81 -9.80 -21.77
CA GLY A 73 2.49 -10.56 -22.83
C GLY A 73 2.70 -12.05 -22.53
N LEU A 74 2.11 -12.59 -21.45
CA LEU A 74 2.08 -14.04 -21.24
C LEU A 74 1.22 -14.72 -22.33
N PRO A 75 1.61 -15.93 -22.78
CA PRO A 75 0.75 -16.74 -23.63
C PRO A 75 -0.61 -16.97 -22.97
N GLU A 76 -1.68 -16.90 -23.76
CA GLU A 76 -3.05 -17.03 -23.26
C GLU A 76 -3.27 -18.36 -22.53
N THR A 77 -2.73 -19.44 -23.06
CA THR A 77 -2.78 -20.79 -22.46
C THR A 77 -2.09 -20.85 -21.09
N LEU A 78 -0.98 -20.12 -20.93
CA LEU A 78 -0.27 -20.02 -19.66
C LEU A 78 -1.08 -19.23 -18.65
N LEU A 79 -1.60 -18.07 -19.04
CA LEU A 79 -2.44 -17.24 -18.17
C LEU A 79 -3.69 -18.02 -17.72
N ASP A 80 -4.34 -18.76 -18.63
CA ASP A 80 -5.50 -19.59 -18.31
C ASP A 80 -5.16 -20.71 -17.32
N SER A 81 -3.99 -21.34 -17.49
CA SER A 81 -3.50 -22.35 -16.56
C SER A 81 -3.26 -21.78 -15.16
N MET A 82 -2.66 -20.58 -15.06
CA MET A 82 -2.45 -19.87 -13.80
C MET A 82 -3.80 -19.51 -13.18
N LEU A 83 -4.69 -18.86 -13.93
CA LEU A 83 -6.06 -18.47 -13.51
C LEU A 83 -6.88 -19.65 -12.99
N SER A 84 -6.64 -20.86 -13.48
CA SER A 84 -7.34 -22.06 -13.02
C SER A 84 -7.04 -22.43 -11.55
N LEU A 85 -5.89 -21.99 -11.02
CA LEU A 85 -5.47 -22.20 -9.63
C LEU A 85 -6.01 -21.14 -8.68
N PHE A 86 -6.51 -20.02 -9.22
CA PHE A 86 -7.00 -18.91 -8.43
C PHE A 86 -8.39 -19.17 -7.85
N ARG A 87 -8.62 -18.55 -6.69
CA ARG A 87 -9.92 -18.42 -6.04
C ARG A 87 -10.29 -16.95 -5.94
N ARG A 88 -11.58 -16.67 -6.00
CA ARG A 88 -12.11 -15.32 -5.81
C ARG A 88 -12.15 -14.98 -4.32
N ASP A 89 -11.78 -13.76 -3.99
CA ASP A 89 -11.92 -13.15 -2.67
C ASP A 89 -12.51 -11.73 -2.80
N THR A 90 -13.14 -11.23 -1.74
CA THR A 90 -13.66 -9.86 -1.69
C THR A 90 -13.46 -9.29 -0.30
N TRP A 91 -13.00 -8.04 -0.20
CA TRP A 91 -12.92 -7.33 1.08
C TRP A 91 -13.73 -6.04 1.03
N ARG A 92 -14.39 -5.71 2.14
CA ARG A 92 -15.13 -4.45 2.26
C ARG A 92 -14.18 -3.30 2.56
N ARG A 93 -14.58 -2.09 2.19
CA ARG A 93 -13.90 -0.86 2.58
C ARG A 93 -13.60 -0.81 4.08
N GLY A 94 -12.39 -0.41 4.43
CA GLY A 94 -11.92 -0.23 5.81
C GLY A 94 -11.44 -1.52 6.49
N VAL A 95 -11.52 -2.67 5.82
CA VAL A 95 -10.97 -3.93 6.36
C VAL A 95 -9.44 -3.85 6.39
N ASN A 96 -8.89 -4.14 7.56
CA ASN A 96 -7.45 -4.36 7.79
C ASN A 96 -7.18 -5.86 7.80
N LEU A 97 -6.12 -6.30 7.14
CA LEU A 97 -5.77 -7.71 7.11
C LEU A 97 -4.52 -8.04 7.90
N ALA A 98 -4.57 -9.22 8.51
CA ALA A 98 -3.46 -9.76 9.26
C ALA A 98 -2.36 -10.23 8.28
N PRO A 99 -1.08 -9.86 8.52
CA PRO A 99 0.03 -10.25 7.63
C PRO A 99 0.15 -11.75 7.35
N VAL A 100 -0.30 -12.59 8.30
CA VAL A 100 -0.23 -14.05 8.21
C VAL A 100 -0.91 -14.62 6.96
N ILE A 101 -1.97 -13.99 6.46
CA ILE A 101 -2.68 -14.51 5.27
C ILE A 101 -1.79 -14.49 4.02
N PHE A 102 -0.83 -13.56 3.97
CA PHE A 102 0.11 -13.42 2.85
C PHE A 102 1.23 -14.45 2.91
N GLN A 103 1.40 -15.16 4.03
CA GLN A 103 2.33 -16.28 4.15
C GLN A 103 1.73 -17.58 3.58
N GLU A 104 0.41 -17.66 3.45
CA GLU A 104 -0.28 -18.85 2.94
C GLU A 104 -0.70 -18.68 1.47
N ARG A 105 -1.07 -17.45 1.09
CA ARG A 105 -1.66 -17.16 -0.22
C ARG A 105 -1.10 -15.87 -0.80
N PHE A 106 -0.86 -15.88 -2.10
CA PHE A 106 -0.56 -14.68 -2.87
C PHE A 106 -1.85 -14.11 -3.45
N TYR A 107 -2.03 -12.79 -3.34
CA TYR A 107 -3.24 -12.10 -3.75
C TYR A 107 -2.95 -11.09 -4.85
N LEU A 108 -3.86 -11.02 -5.83
CA LEU A 108 -3.86 -10.01 -6.89
C LEU A 108 -5.16 -9.22 -6.82
N LEU A 109 -5.03 -7.90 -6.92
CA LEU A 109 -6.16 -6.98 -6.93
C LEU A 109 -6.80 -6.95 -8.32
N ILE A 110 -8.12 -7.14 -8.40
CA ILE A 110 -8.87 -7.10 -9.67
C ILE A 110 -9.66 -5.80 -9.77
N GLU A 111 -10.27 -5.34 -8.67
CA GLU A 111 -11.05 -4.11 -8.61
C GLU A 111 -10.85 -3.40 -7.26
N GLY A 112 -10.94 -2.06 -7.28
CA GLY A 112 -10.78 -1.20 -6.10
C GLY A 112 -9.33 -0.79 -5.84
N ARG A 113 -9.08 -0.27 -4.63
CA ARG A 113 -7.74 0.18 -4.19
C ARG A 113 -7.41 -0.35 -2.81
N LEU A 114 -6.15 -0.73 -2.64
CA LEU A 114 -5.59 -1.16 -1.35
C LEU A 114 -4.45 -0.24 -0.94
N GLU A 115 -4.45 0.17 0.30
CA GLU A 115 -3.35 0.91 0.90
C GLU A 115 -2.47 -0.03 1.71
N VAL A 116 -1.17 -0.08 1.43
CA VAL A 116 -0.21 -0.84 2.23
C VAL A 116 0.43 0.10 3.23
N THR A 117 0.23 -0.17 4.52
CA THR A 117 0.74 0.69 5.59
C THR A 117 1.70 -0.03 6.53
N ARG A 118 2.59 0.72 7.17
CA ARG A 118 3.37 0.25 8.32
C ARG A 118 3.00 1.07 9.54
N ILE A 119 2.88 0.40 10.69
CA ILE A 119 2.43 1.00 11.95
C ILE A 119 3.53 0.82 13.00
N ASN A 120 3.88 1.90 13.70
CA ASN A 120 4.70 1.83 14.89
C ASN A 120 3.79 1.42 16.08
N PRO A 121 4.01 0.25 16.70
CA PRO A 121 3.11 -0.28 17.73
C PRO A 121 3.14 0.52 19.04
N GLN A 122 4.22 1.25 19.31
CA GLN A 122 4.38 2.03 20.54
C GLN A 122 3.69 3.39 20.46
N THR A 123 3.72 4.03 19.29
CA THR A 123 3.20 5.39 19.09
C THR A 123 1.87 5.42 18.33
N GLY A 124 1.48 4.33 17.68
CA GLY A 124 0.33 4.27 16.77
C GLY A 124 0.53 5.03 15.47
N ARG A 125 1.67 5.70 15.28
CA ARG A 125 1.98 6.41 14.04
C ARG A 125 2.10 5.41 12.90
N SER A 126 1.56 5.77 11.74
CA SER A 126 1.61 4.94 10.56
C SER A 126 2.03 5.73 9.34
N ILE A 127 2.55 5.01 8.37
CA ILE A 127 2.97 5.54 7.07
C ILE A 127 2.42 4.66 5.96
N THR A 128 1.95 5.28 4.89
CA THR A 128 1.58 4.58 3.67
C THR A 128 2.84 4.30 2.86
N LEU A 129 3.09 3.03 2.57
CA LEU A 129 4.21 2.63 1.72
C LEU A 129 3.79 2.67 0.25
N SER A 130 2.60 2.18 -0.08
CA SER A 130 2.08 2.18 -1.44
C SER A 130 0.54 2.16 -1.47
N ILE A 131 -0.02 2.57 -2.60
CA ILE A 131 -1.40 2.31 -2.97
C ILE A 131 -1.37 1.36 -4.16
N LEU A 132 -2.03 0.22 -4.02
CA LEU A 132 -2.17 -0.81 -5.03
C LEU A 132 -3.49 -0.64 -5.78
N GLY A 133 -3.46 -0.91 -7.08
CA GLY A 133 -4.62 -0.91 -7.97
C GLY A 133 -4.80 -2.23 -8.72
N PRO A 134 -5.80 -2.30 -9.62
CA PRO A 134 -6.05 -3.48 -10.44
C PRO A 134 -4.79 -3.99 -11.16
N GLY A 135 -4.51 -5.28 -11.01
CA GLY A 135 -3.34 -5.97 -11.56
C GLY A 135 -2.14 -6.06 -10.63
N ASP A 136 -2.12 -5.33 -9.51
CA ASP A 136 -1.01 -5.37 -8.55
C ASP A 136 -1.08 -6.60 -7.63
N GLY A 137 0.11 -7.13 -7.31
CA GLY A 137 0.31 -8.16 -6.30
C GLY A 137 0.48 -7.57 -4.90
N ILE A 138 -0.19 -8.17 -3.92
CA ILE A 138 -0.08 -7.79 -2.52
C ILE A 138 1.09 -8.54 -1.89
N ASP A 139 1.95 -7.79 -1.20
CA ASP A 139 3.08 -8.28 -0.43
C ASP A 139 4.06 -9.18 -1.23
N MET A 140 4.67 -8.57 -2.25
CA MET A 140 5.72 -9.22 -3.05
C MET A 140 6.92 -9.65 -2.23
N VAL A 141 7.16 -8.99 -1.09
CA VAL A 141 8.27 -9.31 -0.19
C VAL A 141 8.02 -10.68 0.42
N THR A 142 6.82 -10.96 0.93
CA THR A 142 6.48 -12.30 1.46
C THR A 142 6.43 -13.38 0.37
N LEU A 143 6.07 -13.03 -0.87
CA LEU A 143 6.18 -13.95 -2.00
C LEU A 143 7.63 -14.42 -2.20
N LEU A 144 8.59 -13.49 -2.13
CA LEU A 144 10.02 -13.76 -2.36
C LEU A 144 10.77 -14.28 -1.14
N ASN A 145 10.32 -13.90 0.04
CA ASN A 145 10.96 -14.18 1.31
C ASN A 145 9.92 -14.76 2.26
N THR A 146 10.17 -15.96 2.78
CA THR A 146 9.25 -16.66 3.69
C THR A 146 9.13 -15.98 5.06
N GLN A 147 9.92 -14.93 5.32
CA GLN A 147 9.86 -14.19 6.57
C GLN A 147 8.59 -13.32 6.66
N PRO A 148 8.07 -13.09 7.88
CA PRO A 148 6.99 -12.15 8.10
C PRO A 148 7.36 -10.75 7.60
N HIS A 149 6.44 -10.10 6.89
CA HIS A 149 6.56 -8.72 6.49
C HIS A 149 5.56 -7.88 7.28
N GLU A 150 6.06 -6.90 8.04
CA GLU A 150 5.26 -6.09 8.95
C GLU A 150 4.51 -4.95 8.23
N VAL A 151 3.60 -5.33 7.32
CA VAL A 151 2.72 -4.40 6.61
C VAL A 151 1.26 -4.75 6.80
N VAL A 152 0.41 -3.74 6.83
CA VAL A 152 -1.03 -3.86 7.00
C VAL A 152 -1.71 -3.29 5.76
N PRO A 153 -2.24 -4.17 4.88
CA PRO A 153 -3.11 -3.76 3.79
C PRO A 153 -4.48 -3.33 4.32
N VAL A 154 -4.96 -2.18 3.83
CA VAL A 154 -6.24 -1.57 4.19
C VAL A 154 -7.04 -1.31 2.92
N ALA A 155 -8.25 -1.86 2.84
CA ALA A 155 -9.14 -1.64 1.70
C ALA A 155 -9.65 -0.19 1.70
N LEU A 156 -9.28 0.60 0.69
CA LEU A 156 -9.75 1.99 0.54
C LEU A 156 -11.14 2.07 -0.09
N ASP A 157 -11.51 1.03 -0.84
CA ASP A 157 -12.81 0.79 -1.46
C ASP A 157 -13.31 -0.62 -1.11
N ASP A 158 -14.49 -1.01 -1.58
CA ASP A 158 -14.79 -2.43 -1.70
C ASP A 158 -13.89 -3.02 -2.78
N VAL A 159 -13.16 -4.09 -2.46
CA VAL A 159 -12.12 -4.68 -3.32
C VAL A 159 -12.49 -6.09 -3.74
N SER A 160 -12.25 -6.40 -5.02
CA SER A 160 -12.34 -7.75 -5.57
C SER A 160 -10.94 -8.26 -5.86
N LEU A 161 -10.67 -9.49 -5.45
CA LEU A 161 -9.35 -10.10 -5.49
C LEU A 161 -9.43 -11.50 -6.07
N ILE A 162 -8.27 -11.97 -6.49
CA ILE A 162 -8.03 -13.40 -6.67
C ILE A 162 -6.81 -13.82 -5.85
N SER A 163 -6.84 -15.03 -5.31
CA SER A 163 -5.74 -15.59 -4.54
C SER A 163 -5.35 -16.99 -4.99
N VAL A 164 -4.08 -17.33 -4.82
CA VAL A 164 -3.48 -18.64 -5.13
C VAL A 164 -2.64 -19.09 -3.93
N PRO A 165 -2.46 -20.40 -3.66
CA PRO A 165 -1.46 -20.85 -2.68
C PRO A 165 -0.09 -20.24 -2.98
N ILE A 166 0.60 -19.71 -1.96
CA ILE A 166 1.83 -18.96 -2.18
C ILE A 166 2.92 -19.78 -2.86
N ASP A 167 2.99 -21.09 -2.57
CA ASP A 167 4.00 -21.97 -3.16
C ASP A 167 3.76 -22.19 -4.67
N ALA A 168 2.50 -22.20 -5.10
CA ALA A 168 2.18 -22.22 -6.52
C ALA A 168 2.58 -20.91 -7.22
N ALA A 169 2.47 -19.76 -6.54
CA ALA A 169 2.96 -18.50 -7.07
C ALA A 169 4.50 -18.44 -7.14
N ARG A 170 5.20 -18.98 -6.14
CA ARG A 170 6.66 -19.12 -6.14
C ARG A 170 7.14 -20.03 -7.25
N ASP A 171 6.43 -21.13 -7.48
CA ASP A 171 6.69 -22.07 -8.57
C ASP A 171 6.63 -21.37 -9.94
N TRP A 172 5.76 -20.38 -10.14
CA TRP A 172 5.72 -19.64 -11.40
C TRP A 172 7.00 -18.84 -11.68
N ILE A 173 7.61 -18.27 -10.64
CA ILE A 173 8.87 -17.53 -10.76
C ILE A 173 9.98 -18.45 -11.27
N GLY A 174 10.01 -19.70 -10.81
CA GLY A 174 11.02 -20.69 -11.21
C GLY A 174 10.73 -21.42 -12.52
N ARG A 175 9.45 -21.65 -12.86
CA ARG A 175 9.05 -22.53 -13.98
C ARG A 175 8.59 -21.80 -15.24
N HIS A 176 8.25 -20.52 -15.15
CA HIS A 176 7.73 -19.75 -16.27
C HIS A 176 8.63 -18.53 -16.55
N PRO A 177 9.63 -18.67 -17.43
CA PRO A 177 10.53 -17.58 -17.81
C PRO A 177 9.80 -16.32 -18.29
N GLU A 178 8.64 -16.48 -18.92
CA GLU A 178 7.78 -15.41 -19.40
C GLU A 178 7.24 -14.57 -18.23
N PHE A 179 6.83 -15.22 -17.14
CA PHE A 179 6.41 -14.52 -15.91
C PHE A 179 7.62 -13.86 -15.22
N ASN A 180 8.73 -14.59 -15.11
CA ASN A 180 9.95 -14.08 -14.47
C ASN A 180 10.51 -12.84 -15.19
N ARG A 181 10.40 -12.79 -16.52
CA ARG A 181 10.82 -11.63 -17.34
C ARG A 181 10.10 -10.34 -16.95
N ASN A 182 8.84 -10.44 -16.54
CA ASN A 182 8.02 -9.33 -16.07
C ASN A 182 8.24 -9.02 -14.58
N PHE A 183 8.55 -10.07 -13.81
CA PHE A 183 8.67 -10.01 -12.36
C PHE A 183 9.80 -9.07 -11.89
N LEU A 184 11.02 -9.21 -12.43
CA LEU A 184 12.16 -8.38 -12.02
C LEU A 184 11.99 -6.88 -12.34
N PRO A 185 11.54 -6.47 -13.55
CA PRO A 185 11.20 -5.08 -13.81
C PRO A 185 10.13 -4.53 -12.87
N TYR A 186 9.11 -5.33 -12.56
CA TYR A 186 8.08 -4.94 -11.61
C TYR A 186 8.66 -4.67 -10.22
N LEU A 187 9.55 -5.53 -9.70
CA LEU A 187 10.25 -5.27 -8.44
C LEU A 187 11.12 -4.01 -8.49
N GLY A 188 11.83 -3.78 -9.60
CA GLY A 188 12.63 -2.57 -9.78
C GLY A 188 11.78 -1.29 -9.70
N GLU A 189 10.56 -1.31 -10.22
CA GLU A 189 9.58 -0.22 -10.06
C GLU A 189 9.10 -0.06 -8.61
N GLN A 190 8.88 -1.16 -7.87
CA GLN A 190 8.55 -1.07 -6.44
C GLN A 190 9.71 -0.48 -5.64
N MET A 191 10.95 -0.88 -5.92
CA MET A 191 12.16 -0.37 -5.26
C MET A 191 12.32 1.14 -5.50
N ARG A 192 12.18 1.60 -6.75
CA ARG A 192 12.20 3.04 -7.07
C ARG A 192 11.15 3.82 -6.27
N ARG A 193 9.93 3.30 -6.14
CA ARG A 193 8.89 3.95 -5.32
C ARG A 193 9.27 4.06 -3.84
N MET A 194 9.93 3.03 -3.30
CA MET A 194 10.41 3.08 -1.90
C MET A 194 11.57 4.08 -1.74
N GLU A 195 12.49 4.14 -2.70
CA GLU A 195 13.57 5.13 -2.73
C GLU A 195 13.03 6.56 -2.83
N ASP A 196 12.04 6.80 -3.71
CA ASP A 196 11.36 8.08 -3.83
C ASP A 196 10.69 8.49 -2.52
N LEU A 197 9.99 7.56 -1.86
CA LEU A 197 9.37 7.80 -0.55
C LEU A 197 10.41 8.14 0.52
N ALA A 198 11.50 7.38 0.61
CA ALA A 198 12.58 7.64 1.55
C ALA A 198 13.23 9.01 1.31
N THR A 199 13.48 9.35 0.04
CA THR A 199 14.04 10.63 -0.39
C THR A 199 13.11 11.79 -0.05
N ASP A 200 11.81 11.66 -0.34
CA ASP A 200 10.81 12.67 0.02
C ASP A 200 10.82 12.91 1.54
N LEU A 201 10.77 11.85 2.35
CA LEU A 201 10.76 11.95 3.82
C LEU A 201 12.03 12.56 4.41
N ALA A 202 13.20 12.26 3.82
CA ALA A 202 14.49 12.70 4.34
C ALA A 202 14.86 14.14 3.91
N LEU A 203 14.49 14.55 2.70
CA LEU A 203 15.00 15.79 2.09
C LEU A 203 13.99 16.93 2.03
N HIS A 204 12.70 16.67 2.24
CA HIS A 204 11.65 17.66 2.02
C HIS A 204 10.79 17.83 3.27
N ASP A 205 10.28 19.03 3.51
CA ASP A 205 9.34 19.27 4.61
C ASP A 205 7.93 18.72 4.31
N THR A 206 7.04 18.76 5.31
CA THR A 206 5.67 18.20 5.15
C THR A 206 4.85 18.94 4.09
N MET A 207 5.01 20.26 3.98
CA MET A 207 4.24 21.06 3.01
C MET A 207 4.65 20.69 1.58
N THR A 208 5.96 20.57 1.34
CA THR A 208 6.55 20.18 0.06
C THR A 208 6.11 18.78 -0.34
N ARG A 209 6.21 17.81 0.58
CA ARG A 209 5.76 16.43 0.32
C ARG A 209 4.26 16.36 0.00
N LEU A 210 3.44 17.15 0.70
CA LEU A 210 2.01 17.22 0.45
C LEU A 210 1.70 17.86 -0.92
N ALA A 211 2.43 18.90 -1.32
CA ALA A 211 2.26 19.52 -2.62
C ALA A 211 2.62 18.53 -3.75
N ARG A 212 3.76 17.84 -3.61
CA ARG A 212 4.18 16.77 -4.54
C ARG A 212 3.20 15.62 -4.61
N LEU A 213 2.65 15.21 -3.48
CA LEU A 213 1.61 14.18 -3.44
C LEU A 213 0.40 14.63 -4.26
N ILE A 214 -0.14 15.82 -3.99
CA ILE A 214 -1.29 16.35 -4.74
C ILE A 214 -0.95 16.44 -6.23
N LEU A 215 0.17 17.04 -6.62
CA LEU A 215 0.56 17.18 -8.04
C LEU A 215 0.68 15.86 -8.78
N ARG A 216 1.25 14.81 -8.15
CA ARG A 216 1.32 13.45 -8.71
C ARG A 216 -0.04 12.91 -9.12
N HIS A 217 -1.12 13.39 -8.49
CA HIS A 217 -2.50 12.97 -8.74
C HIS A 217 -3.35 14.01 -9.50
N VAL A 218 -2.77 15.16 -9.87
CA VAL A 218 -3.43 16.28 -10.59
C VAL A 218 -2.89 16.44 -12.01
N ALA A 219 -1.66 16.01 -12.30
CA ALA A 219 -0.99 16.16 -13.59
C ALA A 219 -1.54 15.19 -14.69
N PRO A 220 -1.24 15.39 -15.99
CA PRO A 220 -2.13 15.31 -17.17
C PRO A 220 -2.69 13.93 -17.59
N GLN A 221 -2.73 12.93 -16.70
CA GLN A 221 -3.43 11.66 -16.94
C GLN A 221 -4.97 11.78 -16.85
N HIS A 222 -5.49 12.98 -16.58
CA HIS A 222 -6.92 13.26 -16.52
C HIS A 222 -7.28 14.33 -17.55
N PRO A 223 -8.03 14.00 -18.62
CA PRO A 223 -8.48 14.98 -19.60
C PRO A 223 -9.25 16.10 -18.90
N GLN A 224 -8.79 17.32 -19.15
CA GLN A 224 -9.35 18.65 -18.89
C GLN A 224 -10.68 18.69 -18.12
N SER A 225 -10.71 19.37 -16.98
CA SER A 225 -12.00 19.82 -16.46
C SER A 225 -12.60 20.81 -17.44
N VAL A 226 -13.92 20.72 -17.56
CA VAL A 226 -14.76 21.84 -17.94
C VAL A 226 -14.36 23.01 -17.00
N ASP A 227 -13.97 24.15 -17.55
CA ASP A 227 -13.59 25.41 -16.86
C ASP A 227 -12.14 25.59 -16.33
N GLY A 228 -11.15 24.80 -16.78
CA GLY A 228 -9.73 25.10 -16.51
C GLY A 228 -9.22 24.72 -15.11
N LYS A 229 -9.96 23.86 -14.40
CA LYS A 229 -9.59 23.27 -13.11
C LYS A 229 -9.06 21.85 -13.33
N PHE A 230 -8.40 21.26 -12.32
CA PHE A 230 -7.94 19.87 -12.39
C PHE A 230 -8.58 19.05 -11.27
N HIS A 231 -9.47 18.12 -11.63
CA HIS A 231 -10.12 17.24 -10.68
C HIS A 231 -9.15 16.13 -10.22
N LEU A 232 -8.96 16.03 -8.91
CA LEU A 232 -8.24 14.96 -8.24
C LEU A 232 -9.00 13.64 -8.33
N ARG A 233 -8.81 12.87 -9.41
CA ARG A 233 -9.54 11.59 -9.60
C ARG A 233 -8.93 10.41 -8.83
N LEU A 234 -7.63 10.41 -8.53
CA LEU A 234 -6.99 9.27 -7.87
C LEU A 234 -7.12 9.27 -6.32
N ILE A 235 -7.47 10.41 -5.73
CA ILE A 235 -7.52 10.61 -4.29
C ILE A 235 -8.98 10.76 -3.83
N HIS A 236 -9.91 9.94 -4.33
CA HIS A 236 -11.34 9.85 -3.92
C HIS A 236 -11.61 10.32 -2.47
N ASP A 237 -11.83 11.62 -2.30
CA ASP A 237 -12.04 12.30 -1.04
C ASP A 237 -11.17 11.78 0.11
N LEU A 238 -9.85 11.53 -0.12
CA LEU A 238 -9.01 10.99 0.95
C LEU A 238 -9.08 11.92 2.15
N HIS A 239 -9.50 11.33 3.27
CA HIS A 239 -9.53 12.02 4.53
C HIS A 239 -8.11 12.53 4.84
N ASP A 240 -7.99 13.73 5.43
CA ASP A 240 -6.73 14.31 5.92
C ASP A 240 -5.80 13.31 6.65
N GLU A 241 -6.35 12.27 7.26
CA GLU A 241 -5.60 11.18 7.91
C GLU A 241 -4.88 10.25 6.94
N ALA A 242 -5.48 9.89 5.81
CA ALA A 242 -4.79 9.13 4.78
C ALA A 242 -3.71 9.98 4.10
N LEU A 243 -4.00 11.26 3.81
CA LEU A 243 -2.98 12.19 3.32
C LEU A 243 -1.81 12.32 4.31
N ALA A 244 -2.10 12.38 5.61
CA ALA A 244 -1.07 12.39 6.65
C ALA A 244 -0.19 11.14 6.62
N ARG A 245 -0.77 9.94 6.50
CA ARG A 245 0.01 8.70 6.38
C ARG A 245 0.85 8.68 5.10
N MET A 246 0.33 9.17 3.98
CA MET A 246 1.07 9.21 2.71
C MET A 246 2.27 10.17 2.73
N VAL A 247 2.19 11.27 3.49
CA VAL A 247 3.30 12.24 3.60
C VAL A 247 4.13 12.04 4.88
N GLY A 248 3.92 10.93 5.61
CA GLY A 248 4.65 10.61 6.84
C GLY A 248 4.45 11.62 7.98
N SER A 249 3.27 12.24 8.05
CA SER A 249 2.93 13.27 9.05
C SER A 249 1.71 12.87 9.88
N VAL A 250 1.18 13.82 10.65
CA VAL A 250 -0.06 13.65 11.43
C VAL A 250 -1.17 14.53 10.87
N ARG A 251 -2.43 14.09 11.04
CA ARG A 251 -3.62 14.75 10.50
C ARG A 251 -3.66 16.25 10.80
N GLN A 252 -3.30 16.67 12.02
CA GLN A 252 -3.33 18.07 12.43
C GLN A 252 -2.37 18.96 11.62
N VAL A 253 -1.19 18.45 11.29
CA VAL A 253 -0.18 19.17 10.49
C VAL A 253 -0.65 19.28 9.04
N VAL A 254 -1.11 18.18 8.45
CA VAL A 254 -1.67 18.19 7.08
C VAL A 254 -2.86 19.11 6.96
N ASN A 255 -3.81 19.05 7.90
CA ASN A 255 -4.98 19.95 7.89
C ASN A 255 -4.55 21.43 7.92
N ARG A 256 -3.54 21.79 8.71
CA ARG A 256 -3.00 23.15 8.75
C ARG A 256 -2.49 23.61 7.38
N HIS A 257 -1.74 22.77 6.68
CA HIS A 257 -1.25 23.09 5.33
C HIS A 257 -2.39 23.19 4.30
N LEU A 258 -3.35 22.26 4.34
CA LEU A 258 -4.54 22.32 3.48
C LEU A 258 -5.36 23.59 3.71
N GLN A 259 -5.54 24.01 4.97
CA GLN A 259 -6.24 25.26 5.30
C GLN A 259 -5.45 26.49 4.87
N HIS A 260 -4.13 26.47 4.99
CA HIS A 260 -3.27 27.52 4.47
C HIS A 260 -3.47 27.72 2.97
N TRP A 261 -3.40 26.64 2.18
CA TRP A 261 -3.63 26.71 0.73
C TRP A 261 -5.06 27.11 0.35
N ARG A 262 -6.07 26.72 1.13
CA ARG A 262 -7.46 27.18 0.90
C ARG A 262 -7.60 28.68 1.13
N LYS A 263 -6.96 29.24 2.16
CA LYS A 263 -6.98 30.69 2.41
C LYS A 263 -6.27 31.49 1.32
N GLN A 264 -5.25 30.91 0.69
CA GLN A 264 -4.50 31.51 -0.42
C GLN A 264 -5.16 31.27 -1.80
N GLY A 265 -6.30 30.57 -1.86
CA GLY A 265 -6.97 30.26 -3.13
C GLY A 265 -6.30 29.18 -3.99
N VAL A 266 -5.23 28.53 -3.48
CA VAL A 266 -4.51 27.45 -4.20
C VAL A 266 -5.39 26.20 -4.32
N LEU A 267 -6.12 25.87 -3.24
CA LEU A 267 -7.06 24.76 -3.20
C LEU A 267 -8.48 25.25 -2.94
N HIS A 268 -9.46 24.71 -3.66
CA HIS A 268 -10.87 24.90 -3.38
C HIS A 268 -11.50 23.59 -2.91
N ARG A 269 -12.46 23.67 -1.99
CA ARG A 269 -13.26 22.52 -1.57
C ARG A 269 -14.69 22.72 -2.02
N HIS A 270 -15.15 21.88 -2.94
CA HIS A 270 -16.55 21.82 -3.37
C HIS A 270 -17.17 20.51 -2.88
N LYS A 271 -18.07 20.61 -1.89
CA LYS A 271 -18.69 19.46 -1.21
C LYS A 271 -17.62 18.50 -0.65
N PHE A 272 -17.54 17.29 -1.19
CA PHE A 272 -16.58 16.26 -0.78
C PHE A 272 -15.26 16.34 -1.55
N HIS A 273 -15.21 17.04 -2.68
CA HIS A 273 -14.06 17.09 -3.57
C HIS A 273 -13.15 18.28 -3.29
N THR A 274 -11.85 18.05 -3.41
CA THR A 274 -10.82 19.10 -3.41
C THR A 274 -10.36 19.32 -4.85
N GLU A 275 -10.27 20.58 -5.25
CA GLU A 275 -9.82 21.02 -6.57
C GLU A 275 -8.57 21.86 -6.41
N VAL A 276 -7.59 21.67 -7.29
CA VAL A 276 -6.46 22.58 -7.43
C VAL A 276 -6.91 23.71 -8.35
N ALA A 277 -6.99 24.92 -7.82
CA ALA A 277 -7.38 26.12 -8.58
C ALA A 277 -6.17 26.90 -9.08
N GLU A 278 -5.05 26.85 -8.37
CA GLU A 278 -3.80 27.50 -8.75
C GLU A 278 -2.69 26.44 -8.81
N LEU A 279 -2.43 25.94 -10.02
CA LEU A 279 -1.49 24.83 -10.24
C LEU A 279 -0.03 25.28 -10.11
N GLU A 280 0.30 26.50 -10.52
CA GLU A 280 1.68 26.99 -10.53
C GLU A 280 2.20 27.23 -9.11
N SER A 281 1.41 27.88 -8.27
CA SER A 281 1.65 28.03 -6.83
C SER A 281 1.85 26.68 -6.16
N LEU A 282 1.06 25.67 -6.52
CA LEU A 282 1.24 24.32 -5.98
C LEU A 282 2.57 23.68 -6.44
N LYS A 283 3.02 23.95 -7.67
CA LYS A 283 4.34 23.53 -8.17
C LYS A 283 5.47 24.26 -7.46
N GLU A 284 5.32 25.55 -7.16
CA GLU A 284 6.28 26.31 -6.34
C GLU A 284 6.44 25.67 -4.96
N TYR A 285 5.32 25.34 -4.29
CA TYR A 285 5.35 24.62 -3.01
C TYR A 285 6.01 23.24 -3.11
N ALA A 286 5.92 22.57 -4.26
CA ALA A 286 6.55 21.27 -4.48
C ALA A 286 8.07 21.37 -4.74
N GLY A 287 8.59 22.58 -4.97
CA GLY A 287 9.94 22.84 -5.44
C GLY A 287 10.10 22.38 -6.90
N GLU A 288 10.24 23.33 -7.83
CA GLU A 288 10.25 23.12 -9.29
C GLU A 288 11.26 22.04 -9.79
N ALA A 289 12.22 21.62 -8.97
CA ALA A 289 13.29 20.72 -9.37
C ALA A 289 12.97 19.20 -9.31
N SER A 290 11.77 18.76 -8.90
CA SER A 290 11.54 17.32 -8.64
C SER A 290 10.14 16.78 -9.02
N LEU A 291 9.56 17.23 -10.13
CA LEU A 291 8.53 16.42 -10.78
C LEU A 291 9.22 15.38 -11.66
N PRO A 292 8.93 14.07 -11.53
CA PRO A 292 9.46 13.07 -12.43
C PRO A 292 9.18 13.49 -13.87
N ARG A 293 10.17 13.31 -14.76
CA ARG A 293 10.00 13.46 -16.22
C ARG A 293 8.92 12.46 -16.67
N LEU A 294 7.66 12.82 -16.55
CA LEU A 294 6.53 12.04 -17.04
C LEU A 294 6.62 12.03 -18.57
N GLN A 295 7.26 10.96 -19.05
CA GLN A 295 7.32 10.43 -20.40
C GLN A 295 6.97 11.41 -21.53
N LYS A 296 7.99 12.14 -22.00
CA LYS A 296 8.05 12.80 -23.31
C LYS A 296 7.91 11.84 -24.51
N LYS A 297 7.52 10.57 -24.30
CA LYS A 297 7.63 9.47 -25.28
C LYS A 297 6.33 9.12 -26.02
N ARG A 298 5.26 9.90 -25.89
CA ARG A 298 4.00 9.68 -26.63
C ARG A 298 3.53 10.84 -27.52
N LEU A 299 4.14 12.02 -27.46
CA LEU A 299 3.85 13.11 -28.42
C LEU A 299 4.81 13.17 -29.61
N SER A 300 5.93 12.45 -29.59
CA SER A 300 6.89 12.43 -30.70
C SER A 300 6.58 11.40 -31.79
N SER A 301 5.54 10.56 -31.63
CA SER A 301 5.14 9.57 -32.65
C SER A 301 3.92 9.99 -33.49
N MET A 302 3.40 11.22 -33.36
CA MET A 302 2.27 11.72 -34.17
C MET A 302 2.61 12.90 -35.10
N ASN A 303 3.87 13.37 -35.12
CA ASN A 303 4.33 14.44 -36.03
C ASN A 303 5.40 13.93 -37.01
N GLY A 304 5.17 12.78 -37.62
CA GLY A 304 6.12 12.15 -38.54
C GLY A 304 5.44 11.33 -39.63
N THR A 305 4.47 11.92 -40.35
CA THR A 305 4.10 11.46 -41.69
C THR A 305 3.62 12.66 -42.50
N ARG A 306 4.57 13.30 -43.17
CA ARG A 306 4.37 13.97 -44.45
C ARG A 306 5.27 13.25 -45.45
#